data_AF-A0A1G3AHQ1-F1
#
_entry.id   AF-A0A1G3AHQ1-F1
#
_cell.length_a   1.000
_cell.length_b   1.000
_cell.length_c   1.000
_cell.angle_alpha   90.00
_cell.angle_beta   90.00
_cell.angle_gamma   90.00
#
_symmetry.space_group_name_H-M   'P 1'
#
loop_
_entity.id
_entity.type
_entity.pdbx_description
1 polymer ?
#
loop_
_entity_poly.entity_id
_entity_poly.type
_entity_poly.pdbx_seq_one_letter_code
_entity_poly.pdbx_strand_id
1 'polypeptide(L)'
;MAGKRILPKGITGKEKLGDLMANAFLAYNAARLREGCELFTQKMLEPDVTVGLSLAGALTPAGLGCSCVIPLLKAGFVDWIVATGANLYHDLHFAFNFPVHVGSHLLDDTDLRKNDIVRIYDVLLGYSDCLMATDDILRSILVEPEFQKEMGTAELHYLLGRYAAEWERKAELKDVSVLAAAYRAGVPCYTSSPGDSTIGMNVAGVELKGNKLRVNPSIDVNETTSFVLAAKRSGGKSAAMLMGGGSPKNFLLQTEPQIQEVLRIKEVGHDYFFQVTDARPDTGGLSGATPHEAVSWGKVDPTRLPDAVVCYADTTIALPVLTHCALASHKPRKLKRLYDQRPAMIDALVREYFAHNK
;
A
#
# COMPACT_ATOMS: atom_id res chain seq x y z
N MET A 1 -15.29 34.56 14.19
CA MET A 1 -14.50 33.38 14.60
C MET A 1 -15.33 32.14 14.29
N ALA A 2 -14.77 31.16 13.58
CA ALA A 2 -15.43 29.88 13.25
C ALA A 2 -14.59 28.71 13.77
N GLY A 3 -15.22 27.56 14.03
CA GLY A 3 -14.56 26.34 14.50
C GLY A 3 -14.65 26.07 16.01
N LYS A 4 -14.17 24.89 16.44
CA LYS A 4 -14.16 24.46 17.84
C LYS A 4 -13.20 25.34 18.65
N ARG A 5 -13.68 25.89 19.78
CA ARG A 5 -12.82 26.61 20.73
C ARG A 5 -11.70 25.69 21.23
N ILE A 6 -10.47 26.17 21.21
CA ILE A 6 -9.32 25.46 21.80
C ILE A 6 -9.42 25.57 23.33
N LEU A 7 -10.07 24.57 23.93
CA LEU A 7 -10.18 24.39 25.37
C LEU A 7 -10.44 22.90 25.65
N PRO A 8 -9.45 22.01 25.43
CA PRO A 8 -9.64 20.59 25.65
C PRO A 8 -9.87 20.28 27.14
N LYS A 9 -10.57 19.18 27.42
CA LYS A 9 -10.60 18.60 28.77
C LYS A 9 -9.23 17.98 29.09
N GLY A 10 -8.87 17.92 30.36
CA GLY A 10 -7.67 17.19 30.80
C GLY A 10 -7.77 15.69 30.48
N ILE A 11 -6.67 15.09 30.01
CA ILE A 11 -6.59 13.67 29.68
C ILE A 11 -6.51 12.85 30.97
N THR A 12 -7.34 11.81 31.09
CA THR A 12 -7.46 10.99 32.29
C THR A 12 -6.90 9.57 32.15
N GLY A 13 -6.57 9.14 30.93
CA GLY A 13 -6.08 7.80 30.63
C GLY A 13 -7.21 6.77 30.45
N LYS A 14 -8.46 7.21 30.39
CA LYS A 14 -9.66 6.35 30.23
C LYS A 14 -10.37 6.57 28.89
N GLU A 15 -9.96 7.58 28.14
CA GLU A 15 -10.56 7.95 26.87
C GLU A 15 -10.31 6.85 25.82
N LYS A 16 -11.33 6.57 24.99
CA LYS A 16 -11.10 5.81 23.76
C LYS A 16 -10.26 6.67 22.82
N LEU A 17 -9.46 6.04 21.96
CA LEU A 17 -8.57 6.78 21.04
C LEU A 17 -9.32 7.81 20.19
N GLY A 18 -10.51 7.46 19.67
CA GLY A 18 -11.34 8.39 18.90
C GLY A 18 -11.76 9.63 19.70
N ASP A 19 -12.14 9.45 20.97
CA ASP A 19 -12.52 10.55 21.86
C ASP A 19 -11.30 11.41 22.22
N LEU A 20 -10.14 10.78 22.44
CA LEU A 20 -8.88 11.46 22.68
C LEU A 20 -8.52 12.37 21.48
N MET A 21 -8.61 11.83 20.26
CA MET A 21 -8.33 12.61 19.05
C MET A 21 -9.32 13.75 18.87
N ALA A 22 -10.63 13.50 18.97
CA ALA A 22 -11.64 14.53 18.83
C ALA A 22 -11.49 15.69 19.83
N ASN A 23 -10.95 15.40 21.02
CA ASN A 23 -10.79 16.38 22.09
C ASN A 23 -9.42 17.07 22.12
N ALA A 24 -8.33 16.35 21.86
CA ALA A 24 -6.97 16.87 22.04
C ALA A 24 -6.24 17.18 20.72
N PHE A 25 -6.62 16.53 19.60
CA PHE A 25 -5.93 16.72 18.32
C PHE A 25 -6.57 17.90 17.57
N LEU A 26 -6.41 19.10 18.13
CA LEU A 26 -7.17 20.30 17.74
C LEU A 26 -6.47 21.20 16.72
N ALA A 27 -5.14 21.15 16.59
CA ALA A 27 -4.37 21.99 15.67
C ALA A 27 -3.14 21.26 15.09
N TYR A 28 -2.54 21.85 14.04
CA TYR A 28 -1.33 21.37 13.36
C TYR A 28 -1.42 19.91 12.87
N ASN A 29 -0.30 19.18 12.83
CA ASN A 29 -0.29 17.80 12.30
C ASN A 29 -1.15 16.83 13.11
N ALA A 30 -1.39 17.10 14.40
CA ALA A 30 -2.35 16.33 15.19
C ALA A 30 -3.78 16.50 14.63
N ALA A 31 -4.22 17.74 14.35
CA ALA A 31 -5.49 17.97 13.67
C ALA A 31 -5.53 17.28 12.30
N ARG A 32 -4.47 17.42 11.50
CA ARG A 32 -4.38 16.75 10.19
C ARG A 32 -4.52 15.23 10.28
N LEU A 33 -3.96 14.60 11.30
CA LEU A 33 -4.18 13.16 11.54
C LEU A 33 -5.63 12.86 11.89
N ARG A 34 -6.27 13.68 12.73
CA ARG A 34 -7.71 13.56 13.06
C ARG A 34 -8.56 13.68 11.80
N GLU A 35 -8.37 14.71 10.99
CA GLU A 35 -9.16 14.95 9.78
C GLU A 35 -8.89 13.89 8.72
N GLY A 36 -7.67 13.35 8.65
CA GLY A 36 -7.35 12.19 7.82
C GLY A 36 -8.11 10.93 8.25
N CYS A 37 -8.22 10.70 9.56
CA CYS A 37 -9.05 9.62 10.10
C CYS A 37 -10.53 9.85 9.80
N GLU A 38 -11.04 11.07 9.98
CA GLU A 38 -12.44 11.41 9.66
C GLU A 38 -12.74 11.26 8.16
N LEU A 39 -11.85 11.73 7.29
CA LEU A 39 -11.95 11.57 5.84
C LEU A 39 -11.98 10.09 5.45
N PHE A 40 -11.06 9.29 6.01
CA PHE A 40 -11.01 7.88 5.72
C PHE A 40 -12.30 7.18 6.16
N THR A 41 -12.71 7.36 7.43
CA THR A 41 -13.83 6.60 7.99
C THR A 41 -15.21 7.08 7.55
N GLN A 42 -15.39 8.37 7.26
CA GLN A 42 -16.71 8.94 6.94
C GLN A 42 -16.94 9.12 5.45
N LYS A 43 -15.90 9.03 4.62
CA LYS A 43 -16.01 9.24 3.16
C LYS A 43 -15.35 8.12 2.36
N MET A 44 -14.06 7.84 2.58
CA MET A 44 -13.34 6.85 1.76
C MET A 44 -13.86 5.43 1.96
N LEU A 45 -14.46 5.13 3.12
CA LEU A 45 -15.06 3.82 3.42
C LEU A 45 -16.55 3.70 3.04
N GLU A 46 -17.13 4.69 2.36
CA GLU A 46 -18.48 4.54 1.83
C GLU A 46 -18.55 3.38 0.80
N PRO A 47 -19.70 2.70 0.66
CA PRO A 47 -19.81 1.47 -0.14
C PRO A 47 -19.49 1.64 -1.63
N ASP A 48 -19.71 2.84 -2.18
CA ASP A 48 -19.48 3.19 -3.59
C ASP A 48 -18.03 3.62 -3.88
N VAL A 49 -17.14 3.60 -2.88
CA VAL A 49 -15.76 4.05 -3.02
C VAL A 49 -14.81 2.88 -3.20
N THR A 50 -13.90 2.98 -4.17
CA THR A 50 -12.79 2.04 -4.37
C THR A 50 -11.50 2.64 -3.82
N VAL A 51 -10.92 1.99 -2.81
CA VAL A 51 -9.77 2.51 -2.04
C VAL A 51 -8.47 1.85 -2.50
N GLY A 52 -7.57 2.65 -3.06
CA GLY A 52 -6.18 2.27 -3.28
C GLY A 52 -5.30 2.66 -2.09
N LEU A 53 -4.39 1.78 -1.68
CA LEU A 53 -3.40 2.04 -0.63
C LEU A 53 -1.99 2.04 -1.22
N SER A 54 -1.21 3.12 -1.02
CA SER A 54 0.23 3.10 -1.26
C SER A 54 1.02 2.88 0.03
N LEU A 55 2.02 1.99 0.00
CA LEU A 55 2.92 1.70 1.12
C LEU A 55 4.38 1.96 0.73
N ALA A 56 5.02 2.95 1.35
CA ALA A 56 6.43 3.28 1.17
C ALA A 56 7.17 3.35 2.51
N GLY A 57 8.50 3.20 2.46
CA GLY A 57 9.34 3.01 3.64
C GLY A 57 9.44 1.53 4.05
N ALA A 58 10.04 1.25 5.21
CA ALA A 58 10.21 -0.10 5.75
C ALA A 58 9.09 -0.45 6.73
N LEU A 59 7.86 -0.61 6.24
CA LEU A 59 6.66 -0.73 7.08
C LEU A 59 6.37 -2.18 7.49
N THR A 60 6.45 -3.13 6.56
CA THR A 60 6.25 -4.55 6.89
C THR A 60 7.28 -5.11 7.86
N PRO A 61 8.61 -4.86 7.73
CA PRO A 61 9.58 -5.31 8.75
C PRO A 61 9.38 -4.61 10.10
N ALA A 62 8.77 -3.41 10.14
CA ALA A 62 8.37 -2.73 11.37
C ALA A 62 7.06 -3.27 11.99
N GLY A 63 6.47 -4.33 11.42
CA GLY A 63 5.27 -4.99 11.94
C GLY A 63 3.94 -4.33 11.53
N LEU A 64 3.96 -3.31 10.65
CA LEU A 64 2.75 -2.62 10.19
C LEU A 64 1.92 -3.48 9.23
N GLY A 65 2.52 -4.51 8.62
CA GLY A 65 1.80 -5.54 7.87
C GLY A 65 0.76 -6.24 8.73
N CYS A 66 1.22 -6.92 9.79
CA CYS A 66 0.39 -7.66 10.74
C CYS A 66 -0.57 -6.75 11.52
N SER A 67 -0.06 -5.65 12.06
CA SER A 67 -0.82 -4.81 12.98
C SER A 67 -1.84 -3.90 12.29
N CYS A 68 -1.62 -3.54 11.01
CA CYS A 68 -2.42 -2.53 10.33
C CYS A 68 -2.98 -3.00 8.99
N VAL A 69 -2.10 -3.35 8.03
CA VAL A 69 -2.53 -3.64 6.65
C VAL A 69 -3.45 -4.86 6.59
N ILE A 70 -3.10 -5.95 7.27
CA ILE A 70 -3.92 -7.18 7.27
C ILE A 70 -5.32 -6.95 7.87
N PRO A 71 -5.48 -6.32 9.05
CA PRO A 71 -6.80 -5.93 9.55
C PRO A 71 -7.62 -5.08 8.58
N LEU A 72 -7.01 -4.10 7.91
CA LEU A 72 -7.70 -3.26 6.92
C LEU A 72 -8.15 -4.06 5.70
N LEU A 73 -7.33 -5.00 5.21
CA LEU A 73 -7.69 -5.91 4.12
C LEU A 73 -8.87 -6.80 4.50
N LYS A 74 -8.84 -7.39 5.70
CA LYS A 74 -9.91 -8.28 6.20
C LYS A 74 -11.22 -7.54 6.43
N ALA A 75 -11.16 -6.25 6.79
CA ALA A 75 -12.33 -5.39 6.91
C ALA A 75 -12.85 -4.88 5.56
N GLY A 76 -12.16 -5.18 4.44
CA GLY A 76 -12.50 -4.68 3.12
C GLY A 76 -12.29 -3.18 2.98
N PHE A 77 -11.40 -2.58 3.77
CA PHE A 77 -11.14 -1.13 3.77
C PHE A 77 -10.11 -0.71 2.72
N VAL A 78 -9.43 -1.68 2.10
CA VAL A 78 -8.47 -1.50 1.02
C VAL A 78 -8.82 -2.46 -0.11
N ASP A 79 -8.92 -1.95 -1.33
CA ASP A 79 -9.37 -2.70 -2.50
C ASP A 79 -8.21 -3.11 -3.44
N TRP A 80 -7.11 -2.35 -3.43
CA TRP A 80 -5.85 -2.65 -4.14
C TRP A 80 -4.66 -1.93 -3.47
N ILE A 81 -3.45 -2.47 -3.62
CA ILE A 81 -2.24 -1.95 -2.98
C ILE A 81 -1.16 -1.65 -4.02
N VAL A 82 -0.43 -0.56 -3.84
CA VAL A 82 0.88 -0.33 -4.46
C VAL A 82 1.93 -0.24 -3.35
N ALA A 83 2.96 -1.09 -3.37
CA ALA A 83 4.00 -1.09 -2.36
C ALA A 83 5.40 -1.07 -2.98
N THR A 84 6.40 -0.63 -2.22
CA THR A 84 7.80 -0.96 -2.57
C THR A 84 7.97 -2.48 -2.56
N GLY A 85 8.77 -3.01 -3.48
CA GLY A 85 9.05 -4.44 -3.48
C GLY A 85 9.76 -4.89 -2.20
N ALA A 86 10.48 -3.99 -1.51
CA ALA A 86 11.04 -4.24 -0.19
C ALA A 86 9.96 -4.56 0.87
N ASN A 87 8.83 -3.84 0.90
CA ASN A 87 7.74 -4.16 1.82
C ASN A 87 7.17 -5.57 1.52
N LEU A 88 6.96 -5.88 0.24
CA LEU A 88 6.41 -7.18 -0.17
C LEU A 88 7.40 -8.34 0.05
N TYR A 89 8.71 -8.07 -0.05
CA TYR A 89 9.75 -9.03 0.24
C TYR A 89 9.87 -9.32 1.74
N HIS A 90 10.04 -8.27 2.57
CA HIS A 90 10.20 -8.45 4.01
C HIS A 90 8.94 -9.01 4.70
N ASP A 91 7.77 -8.88 4.06
CA ASP A 91 6.55 -9.57 4.46
C ASP A 91 6.70 -11.11 4.44
N LEU A 92 7.49 -11.65 3.51
CA LEU A 92 7.70 -13.09 3.37
C LEU A 92 8.46 -13.70 4.54
N HIS A 93 9.30 -12.93 5.24
CA HIS A 93 9.99 -13.41 6.45
C HIS A 93 8.97 -13.92 7.48
N PHE A 94 7.87 -13.19 7.67
CA PHE A 94 6.81 -13.58 8.60
C PHE A 94 6.02 -14.79 8.09
N ALA A 95 5.71 -14.85 6.79
CA ALA A 95 5.03 -16.01 6.20
C ALA A 95 5.83 -17.31 6.39
N PHE A 96 7.15 -17.23 6.24
CA PHE A 96 8.08 -18.35 6.35
C PHE A 96 8.54 -18.60 7.80
N ASN A 97 7.97 -17.89 8.77
CA ASN A 97 8.26 -18.00 10.20
C ASN A 97 9.73 -17.72 10.57
N PHE A 98 10.38 -16.80 9.87
CA PHE A 98 11.72 -16.34 10.21
C PHE A 98 11.70 -15.16 11.19
N PRO A 99 12.65 -15.11 12.14
CA PRO A 99 12.68 -14.07 13.16
C PRO A 99 13.07 -12.71 12.58
N VAL A 100 12.33 -11.69 13.02
CA VAL A 100 12.63 -10.27 12.82
C VAL A 100 12.42 -9.58 14.16
N HIS A 101 13.41 -8.82 14.62
CA HIS A 101 13.44 -8.28 15.98
C HIS A 101 13.62 -6.77 16.01
N VAL A 102 13.06 -6.13 17.04
CA VAL A 102 13.39 -4.74 17.37
C VAL A 102 14.82 -4.69 17.90
N GLY A 103 15.59 -3.73 17.42
CA GLY A 103 16.96 -3.44 17.82
C GLY A 103 17.14 -1.96 18.16
N SER A 104 18.33 -1.43 17.87
CA SER A 104 18.66 -0.03 18.08
C SER A 104 19.43 0.51 16.87
N HIS A 105 19.15 1.74 16.47
CA HIS A 105 19.89 2.44 15.42
C HIS A 105 21.32 2.81 15.83
N LEU A 106 21.69 2.61 17.10
CA LEU A 106 23.01 2.90 17.67
C LEU A 106 23.96 1.68 17.69
N LEU A 107 23.53 0.53 17.16
CA LEU A 107 24.36 -0.68 17.10
C LEU A 107 25.52 -0.50 16.11
N ASP A 108 26.66 -1.15 16.40
CA ASP A 108 27.83 -1.16 15.50
C ASP A 108 27.60 -2.13 14.33
N ASP A 109 27.47 -1.58 13.13
CA ASP A 109 27.28 -2.35 11.89
C ASP A 109 28.40 -3.37 11.62
N THR A 110 29.63 -3.08 12.07
CA THR A 110 30.75 -4.01 11.92
C THR A 110 30.60 -5.23 12.82
N ASP A 111 30.12 -5.02 14.04
CA ASP A 111 29.82 -6.10 14.98
C ASP A 111 28.62 -6.91 14.51
N LEU A 112 27.54 -6.25 14.05
CA LEU A 112 26.39 -6.93 13.46
C LEU A 112 26.82 -7.84 12.30
N ARG A 113 27.62 -7.33 11.36
CA ARG A 113 28.08 -8.12 10.22
C ARG A 113 28.95 -9.31 10.63
N LYS A 114 29.83 -9.16 11.63
CA LYS A 114 30.65 -10.26 12.16
C LYS A 114 29.80 -11.36 12.80
N ASN A 115 28.66 -11.00 13.36
CA ASN A 115 27.72 -11.91 14.02
C ASN A 115 26.56 -12.35 13.10
N ASP A 116 26.70 -12.20 11.78
CA ASP A 116 25.71 -12.61 10.78
C ASP A 116 24.34 -11.94 10.93
N ILE A 117 24.32 -10.68 11.37
CA ILE A 117 23.10 -9.87 11.51
C ILE A 117 23.14 -8.74 10.48
N VAL A 118 21.99 -8.47 9.87
CA VAL A 118 21.74 -7.25 9.09
C VAL A 118 20.61 -6.44 9.73
N ARG A 119 20.58 -5.14 9.45
CA ARG A 119 19.58 -4.25 10.02
C ARG A 119 18.90 -3.38 8.99
N ILE A 120 17.66 -3.04 9.30
CA ILE A 120 16.87 -2.00 8.65
C ILE A 120 16.61 -0.95 9.72
N TYR A 121 17.51 0.04 9.80
CA TYR A 121 17.55 1.03 10.87
C TYR A 121 17.62 0.41 12.28
N ASP A 122 16.49 0.28 12.97
CA ASP A 122 16.32 -0.32 14.30
C ASP A 122 15.55 -1.65 14.27
N VAL A 123 15.49 -2.30 13.10
CA VAL A 123 15.00 -3.68 12.94
C VAL A 123 16.17 -4.60 12.60
N LEU A 124 16.27 -5.75 13.26
CA LEU A 124 17.33 -6.74 13.11
C LEU A 124 16.78 -8.05 12.52
N LEU A 125 17.54 -8.63 11.61
CA LEU A 125 17.29 -9.95 11.04
C LEU A 125 18.63 -10.66 10.82
N GLY A 126 18.64 -11.98 10.97
CA GLY A 126 19.83 -12.76 10.65
C GLY A 126 20.05 -12.85 9.14
N TYR A 127 21.29 -12.76 8.72
CA TYR A 127 21.66 -12.78 7.32
C TYR A 127 21.45 -14.19 6.73
N SER A 128 22.00 -15.23 7.37
CA SER A 128 21.90 -16.59 6.84
C SER A 128 20.55 -17.24 7.13
N ASP A 129 20.06 -17.14 8.37
CA ASP A 129 18.89 -17.88 8.86
C ASP A 129 17.54 -17.19 8.61
N CYS A 130 17.53 -15.92 8.17
CA CYS A 130 16.33 -15.19 7.80
C CYS A 130 16.40 -14.68 6.35
N LEU A 131 17.38 -13.81 6.02
CA LEU A 131 17.45 -13.20 4.69
C LEU A 131 17.74 -14.24 3.59
N MET A 132 18.84 -14.98 3.70
CA MET A 132 19.24 -15.99 2.71
C MET A 132 18.28 -17.18 2.67
N ALA A 133 17.74 -17.59 3.83
CA ALA A 133 16.73 -18.65 3.91
C ALA A 133 15.42 -18.27 3.21
N THR A 134 14.97 -17.01 3.34
CA THR A 134 13.81 -16.48 2.58
C THR A 134 14.07 -16.53 1.08
N ASP A 135 15.29 -16.16 0.69
CA ASP A 135 15.76 -16.17 -0.69
C ASP A 135 15.77 -17.57 -1.32
N ASP A 136 16.21 -18.59 -0.57
CA ASP A 136 16.18 -19.97 -1.02
C ASP A 136 14.75 -20.47 -1.27
N ILE A 137 13.84 -20.19 -0.34
CA ILE A 137 12.41 -20.51 -0.51
C ILE A 137 11.84 -19.76 -1.71
N LEU A 138 12.09 -18.46 -1.83
CA LEU A 138 11.60 -17.65 -2.93
C LEU A 138 12.09 -18.18 -4.29
N ARG A 139 13.38 -18.49 -4.43
CA ARG A 139 13.91 -19.08 -5.67
C ARG A 139 13.26 -20.42 -6.00
N SER A 140 13.01 -21.26 -4.99
CA SER A 140 12.31 -22.54 -5.20
C SER A 140 10.88 -22.34 -5.71
N ILE A 141 10.21 -21.26 -5.31
CA ILE A 141 8.87 -20.91 -5.80
C ILE A 141 8.94 -20.37 -7.23
N LEU A 142 9.87 -19.45 -7.52
CA LEU A 142 9.95 -18.77 -8.83
C LEU A 142 10.28 -19.71 -10.00
N VAL A 143 10.77 -20.91 -9.76
CA VAL A 143 11.04 -21.93 -10.80
C VAL A 143 9.83 -22.82 -11.10
N GLU A 144 8.73 -22.69 -10.35
CA GLU A 144 7.53 -23.48 -10.58
C GLU A 144 6.86 -23.13 -11.93
N PRO A 145 6.13 -24.07 -12.56
CA PRO A 145 5.60 -23.91 -13.91
C PRO A 145 4.73 -22.67 -14.15
N GLU A 146 3.96 -22.26 -13.15
CA GLU A 146 3.05 -21.11 -13.25
C GLU A 146 3.76 -19.75 -13.35
N PHE A 147 5.03 -19.67 -12.93
CA PHE A 147 5.87 -18.49 -13.09
C PHE A 147 6.58 -18.44 -14.45
N GLN A 148 6.56 -19.54 -15.24
CA GLN A 148 7.34 -19.65 -16.48
C GLN A 148 6.67 -18.93 -17.68
N LYS A 149 6.25 -17.67 -17.46
CA LYS A 149 5.57 -16.82 -18.43
C LYS A 149 5.79 -15.34 -18.13
N GLU A 150 5.39 -14.48 -19.07
CA GLU A 150 5.24 -13.05 -18.79
C GLU A 150 4.01 -12.79 -17.91
N MET A 151 4.14 -11.90 -16.93
CA MET A 151 3.05 -11.46 -16.06
C MET A 151 3.30 -10.05 -15.50
N GLY A 152 2.24 -9.42 -15.00
CA GLY A 152 2.34 -8.21 -14.18
C GLY A 152 2.79 -8.53 -12.75
N THR A 153 3.16 -7.50 -11.98
CA THR A 153 3.54 -7.71 -10.57
C THR A 153 2.36 -8.13 -9.71
N ALA A 154 1.13 -7.72 -10.02
CA ALA A 154 -0.03 -8.19 -9.25
C ALA A 154 -0.26 -9.69 -9.35
N GLU A 155 -0.03 -10.30 -10.53
CA GLU A 155 -0.10 -11.75 -10.68
C GLU A 155 1.06 -12.44 -9.94
N LEU A 156 2.30 -11.93 -10.11
CA LEU A 156 3.46 -12.42 -9.36
C LEU A 156 3.19 -12.44 -7.84
N HIS A 157 2.76 -11.30 -7.28
CA HIS A 157 2.50 -11.17 -5.85
C HIS A 157 1.29 -11.98 -5.39
N TYR A 158 0.27 -12.16 -6.23
CA TYR A 158 -0.87 -13.01 -5.90
C TYR A 158 -0.46 -14.49 -5.81
N LEU A 159 0.35 -14.97 -6.76
CA LEU A 159 0.91 -16.32 -6.70
C LEU A 159 1.82 -16.49 -5.48
N LEU A 160 2.74 -15.54 -5.24
CA LEU A 160 3.55 -15.53 -4.02
C LEU A 160 2.69 -15.52 -2.74
N GLY A 161 1.59 -14.77 -2.73
CA GLY A 161 0.63 -14.74 -1.63
C GLY A 161 -0.06 -16.09 -1.39
N ARG A 162 -0.30 -16.88 -2.44
CA ARG A 162 -0.79 -18.26 -2.31
C ARG A 162 0.22 -19.16 -1.61
N TYR A 163 1.50 -19.10 -2.00
CA TYR A 163 2.57 -19.84 -1.32
C TYR A 163 2.78 -19.35 0.11
N ALA A 164 2.77 -18.04 0.35
CA ALA A 164 2.84 -17.47 1.69
C ALA A 164 1.69 -17.99 2.58
N ALA A 165 0.47 -18.06 2.04
CA ALA A 165 -0.67 -18.62 2.76
C ALA A 165 -0.55 -20.14 3.02
N GLU A 166 0.18 -20.88 2.19
CA GLU A 166 0.53 -22.29 2.44
C GLU A 166 1.56 -22.43 3.55
N TRP A 167 2.59 -21.58 3.55
CA TRP A 167 3.61 -21.55 4.59
C TRP A 167 3.03 -21.16 5.95
N GLU A 168 2.12 -20.17 6.01
CA GLU A 168 1.38 -19.86 7.24
C GLU A 168 0.68 -21.11 7.79
N ARG A 169 0.01 -21.89 6.94
CA ARG A 169 -0.67 -23.13 7.37
C ARG A 169 0.31 -24.18 7.87
N LYS A 170 1.46 -24.36 7.21
CA LYS A 170 2.50 -25.33 7.60
C LYS A 170 3.15 -24.95 8.94
N ALA A 171 3.32 -23.66 9.19
CA ALA A 171 3.91 -23.13 10.42
C ALA A 171 2.88 -22.86 11.53
N GLU A 172 1.60 -23.21 11.33
CA GLU A 172 0.49 -22.92 12.26
C GLU A 172 0.34 -21.44 12.61
N LEU A 173 0.75 -20.57 11.68
CA LEU A 173 0.62 -19.12 11.78
C LEU A 173 -0.69 -18.66 11.14
N LYS A 174 -1.15 -17.46 11.54
CA LYS A 174 -2.34 -16.85 10.99
C LYS A 174 -2.19 -15.34 10.92
N ASP A 175 -2.52 -14.79 9.75
CA ASP A 175 -2.62 -13.35 9.53
C ASP A 175 -1.29 -12.63 9.84
N VAL A 176 -0.16 -13.22 9.39
CA VAL A 176 1.19 -12.68 9.59
C VAL A 176 1.81 -12.13 8.29
N SER A 177 1.24 -12.45 7.13
CA SER A 177 1.68 -11.95 5.83
C SER A 177 0.60 -11.16 5.10
N VAL A 178 0.95 -9.95 4.67
CA VAL A 178 0.16 -9.07 3.80
C VAL A 178 -0.13 -9.77 2.49
N LEU A 179 0.86 -10.41 1.85
CA LEU A 179 0.65 -11.14 0.59
C LEU A 179 -0.34 -12.29 0.77
N ALA A 180 -0.23 -13.06 1.87
CA ALA A 180 -1.18 -14.13 2.18
C ALA A 180 -2.60 -13.61 2.43
N ALA A 181 -2.74 -12.52 3.17
CA ALA A 181 -4.02 -11.88 3.44
C ALA A 181 -4.65 -11.28 2.16
N ALA A 182 -3.85 -10.63 1.32
CA ALA A 182 -4.27 -10.05 0.05
C ALA A 182 -4.74 -11.12 -0.93
N TYR A 183 -4.02 -12.24 -1.03
CA TYR A 183 -4.43 -13.43 -1.80
C TYR A 183 -5.82 -13.93 -1.36
N ARG A 184 -6.02 -14.15 -0.05
CA ARG A 184 -7.32 -14.59 0.50
C ARG A 184 -8.43 -13.58 0.20
N ALA A 185 -8.12 -12.28 0.31
CA ALA A 185 -9.07 -11.20 0.11
C ALA A 185 -9.33 -10.85 -1.36
N GLY A 186 -8.57 -11.40 -2.32
CA GLY A 186 -8.63 -11.03 -3.73
C GLY A 186 -8.19 -9.58 -3.99
N VAL A 187 -7.29 -9.05 -3.17
CA VAL A 187 -6.75 -7.69 -3.30
C VAL A 187 -5.43 -7.74 -4.09
N PRO A 188 -5.32 -7.11 -5.26
CA PRO A 188 -4.10 -7.12 -6.04
C PRO A 188 -3.04 -6.19 -5.42
N CYS A 189 -1.79 -6.67 -5.36
CA CYS A 189 -0.63 -5.94 -4.85
C CYS A 189 0.37 -5.65 -5.97
N TYR A 190 0.59 -4.38 -6.27
CA TYR A 190 1.51 -3.92 -7.31
C TYR A 190 2.83 -3.42 -6.72
N THR A 191 3.89 -3.48 -7.51
CA THR A 191 5.10 -2.70 -7.23
C THR A 191 5.53 -1.88 -8.43
N SER A 192 5.80 -0.60 -8.20
CA SER A 192 6.09 0.37 -9.25
C SER A 192 7.51 0.28 -9.81
N SER A 193 8.41 -0.40 -9.09
CA SER A 193 9.81 -0.62 -9.49
C SER A 193 10.16 -2.10 -9.29
N PRO A 194 9.77 -3.01 -10.22
CA PRO A 194 9.86 -4.46 -9.96
C PRO A 194 11.28 -5.00 -9.76
N GLY A 195 12.27 -4.37 -10.40
CA GLY A 195 13.68 -4.71 -10.22
C GLY A 195 14.30 -4.15 -8.92
N ASP A 196 13.63 -3.22 -8.24
CA ASP A 196 14.13 -2.52 -7.04
C ASP A 196 13.66 -3.21 -5.76
N SER A 197 13.99 -4.50 -5.65
CA SER A 197 13.76 -5.32 -4.44
C SER A 197 14.47 -6.65 -4.52
N THR A 198 14.62 -7.33 -3.38
CA THR A 198 15.16 -8.69 -3.34
C THR A 198 14.28 -9.69 -4.12
N ILE A 199 12.96 -9.43 -4.26
CA ILE A 199 12.11 -10.20 -5.18
C ILE A 199 12.63 -10.05 -6.61
N GLY A 200 12.80 -8.82 -7.10
CA GLY A 200 13.32 -8.52 -8.43
C GLY A 200 14.73 -9.07 -8.66
N MET A 201 15.62 -8.96 -7.66
CA MET A 201 16.97 -9.52 -7.71
C MET A 201 16.95 -11.05 -7.85
N ASN A 202 16.05 -11.74 -7.16
CA ASN A 202 15.89 -13.19 -7.29
C ASN A 202 15.29 -13.60 -8.63
N VAL A 203 14.34 -12.84 -9.17
CA VAL A 203 13.83 -13.02 -10.54
C VAL A 203 14.98 -12.94 -11.55
N ALA A 204 15.80 -11.89 -11.48
CA ALA A 204 16.98 -11.75 -12.35
C ALA A 204 18.00 -12.88 -12.15
N GLY A 205 18.20 -13.34 -10.91
CA GLY A 205 19.10 -14.44 -10.59
C GLY A 205 18.67 -15.79 -11.20
N VAL A 206 17.37 -16.13 -11.14
CA VAL A 206 16.87 -17.36 -11.77
C VAL A 206 16.78 -17.25 -13.29
N GLU A 207 16.59 -16.04 -13.84
CA GLU A 207 16.62 -15.79 -15.28
C GLU A 207 17.95 -16.22 -15.91
N LEU A 208 19.09 -15.96 -15.24
CA LEU A 208 20.41 -16.41 -15.69
C LEU A 208 20.53 -17.94 -15.81
N LYS A 209 19.64 -18.70 -15.16
CA LYS A 209 19.56 -20.17 -15.23
C LYS A 209 18.53 -20.67 -16.25
N GLY A 210 17.98 -19.78 -17.09
CA GLY A 210 17.00 -20.12 -18.13
C GLY A 210 15.54 -20.03 -17.68
N ASN A 211 15.25 -19.43 -16.51
CA ASN A 211 13.88 -19.19 -16.06
C ASN A 211 13.15 -18.23 -17.04
N LYS A 212 11.90 -18.54 -17.35
CA LYS A 212 11.08 -17.83 -18.35
C LYS A 212 10.20 -16.72 -17.75
N LEU A 213 10.19 -16.56 -16.43
CA LEU A 213 9.47 -15.48 -15.77
C LEU A 213 9.92 -14.14 -16.34
N ARG A 214 8.96 -13.34 -16.82
CA ARG A 214 9.18 -11.95 -17.23
C ARG A 214 8.14 -11.07 -16.55
N VAL A 215 8.60 -9.99 -15.95
CA VAL A 215 7.70 -9.01 -15.31
C VAL A 215 7.50 -7.85 -16.26
N ASN A 216 6.25 -7.60 -16.64
CA ASN A 216 5.87 -6.52 -17.55
C ASN A 216 5.10 -5.42 -16.81
N PRO A 217 5.75 -4.27 -16.49
CA PRO A 217 5.09 -3.16 -15.79
C PRO A 217 3.92 -2.53 -16.56
N SER A 218 3.86 -2.68 -17.89
CA SER A 218 2.74 -2.14 -18.67
C SER A 218 1.41 -2.86 -18.36
N ILE A 219 1.45 -4.13 -17.96
CA ILE A 219 0.28 -4.85 -17.46
C ILE A 219 -0.25 -4.14 -16.20
N ASP A 220 0.63 -3.83 -15.25
CA ASP A 220 0.27 -3.18 -14.00
C ASP A 220 -0.30 -1.77 -14.19
N VAL A 221 0.28 -0.99 -15.11
CA VAL A 221 -0.20 0.35 -15.46
C VAL A 221 -1.65 0.26 -15.98
N ASN A 222 -1.93 -0.65 -16.91
CA ASN A 222 -3.26 -0.79 -17.48
C ASN A 222 -4.27 -1.36 -16.47
N GLU A 223 -3.88 -2.31 -15.63
CA GLU A 223 -4.77 -2.91 -14.63
C GLU A 223 -5.20 -1.89 -13.56
N THR A 224 -4.24 -1.17 -12.99
CA THR A 224 -4.55 -0.15 -11.96
C THR A 224 -5.40 0.99 -12.54
N THR A 225 -5.13 1.40 -13.77
CA THR A 225 -5.95 2.35 -14.54
C THR A 225 -7.38 1.83 -14.71
N SER A 226 -7.55 0.55 -15.02
CA SER A 226 -8.87 -0.06 -15.20
C SER A 226 -9.72 -0.04 -13.91
N PHE A 227 -9.11 -0.16 -12.73
CA PHE A 227 -9.83 -0.12 -11.45
C PHE A 227 -10.42 1.25 -11.18
N VAL A 228 -9.63 2.30 -11.42
CA VAL A 228 -10.06 3.70 -11.23
C VAL A 228 -11.17 4.03 -12.22
N LEU A 229 -10.97 3.72 -13.51
CA LEU A 229 -11.98 3.96 -14.53
C LEU A 229 -13.28 3.20 -14.26
N ALA A 230 -13.20 1.91 -13.88
CA ALA A 230 -14.37 1.10 -13.56
C ALA A 230 -15.15 1.66 -12.36
N ALA A 231 -14.47 2.14 -11.32
CA ALA A 231 -15.13 2.79 -10.17
C ALA A 231 -15.97 3.98 -10.64
N LYS A 232 -15.41 4.85 -11.46
CA LYS A 232 -16.08 6.05 -11.99
C LYS A 232 -17.25 5.70 -12.92
N ARG A 233 -17.06 4.74 -13.84
CA ARG A 233 -18.11 4.31 -14.79
C ARG A 233 -19.27 3.58 -14.12
N SER A 234 -19.06 3.00 -12.94
CA SER A 234 -20.14 2.44 -12.13
C SER A 234 -20.97 3.50 -11.38
N GLY A 235 -20.64 4.79 -11.51
CA GLY A 235 -21.23 5.88 -10.72
C GLY A 235 -20.65 6.01 -9.31
N GLY A 236 -19.59 5.25 -9.01
CA GLY A 236 -18.87 5.30 -7.75
C GLY A 236 -17.68 6.27 -7.78
N LYS A 237 -16.83 6.16 -6.76
CA LYS A 237 -15.70 7.07 -6.51
C LYS A 237 -14.38 6.33 -6.32
N SER A 238 -13.27 7.02 -6.51
CA SER A 238 -11.91 6.51 -6.22
C SER A 238 -11.25 7.27 -5.08
N ALA A 239 -10.47 6.56 -4.27
CA ALA A 239 -9.80 7.13 -3.11
C ALA A 239 -8.33 6.68 -3.03
N ALA A 240 -7.44 7.64 -2.81
CA ALA A 240 -6.01 7.42 -2.62
C ALA A 240 -5.63 7.54 -1.14
N MET A 241 -5.30 6.41 -0.50
CA MET A 241 -4.71 6.37 0.84
C MET A 241 -3.20 6.18 0.73
N LEU A 242 -2.43 7.20 1.08
CA LEU A 242 -1.01 7.30 0.78
C LEU A 242 -0.19 7.28 2.08
N MET A 243 0.43 6.14 2.38
CA MET A 243 1.29 5.96 3.54
C MET A 243 2.76 6.03 3.11
N GLY A 244 3.39 7.17 3.39
CA GLY A 244 4.70 7.54 2.88
C GLY A 244 4.65 8.26 1.53
N GLY A 245 5.72 8.13 0.74
CA GLY A 245 5.89 8.82 -0.54
C GLY A 245 6.47 7.93 -1.64
N GLY A 246 7.40 8.51 -2.41
CA GLY A 246 8.18 7.79 -3.42
C GLY A 246 7.36 7.19 -4.56
N SER A 247 7.95 6.17 -5.19
CA SER A 247 7.39 5.51 -6.37
C SER A 247 5.98 4.91 -6.13
N PRO A 248 5.66 4.28 -4.96
CA PRO A 248 4.31 3.78 -4.71
C PRO A 248 3.22 4.86 -4.73
N LYS A 249 3.49 6.04 -4.14
CA LYS A 249 2.59 7.20 -4.23
C LYS A 249 2.37 7.61 -5.68
N ASN A 250 3.46 7.72 -6.47
CA ASN A 250 3.33 8.13 -7.87
C ASN A 250 2.46 7.17 -8.65
N PHE A 251 2.75 5.88 -8.53
CA PHE A 251 2.16 4.84 -9.35
C PHE A 251 0.68 4.67 -9.06
N LEU A 252 0.25 4.86 -7.81
CA LEU A 252 -1.16 4.92 -7.48
C LEU A 252 -1.85 6.12 -8.16
N LEU A 253 -1.26 7.31 -8.07
CA LEU A 253 -1.85 8.54 -8.60
C LEU A 253 -1.75 8.69 -10.12
N GLN A 254 -0.76 8.07 -10.77
CA GLN A 254 -0.54 8.19 -12.22
C GLN A 254 -1.64 7.51 -13.05
N THR A 255 -2.49 6.70 -12.41
CA THR A 255 -3.71 6.15 -13.01
C THR A 255 -4.54 7.25 -13.67
N GLU A 256 -4.59 8.44 -13.08
CA GLU A 256 -5.35 9.57 -13.60
C GLU A 256 -4.72 10.20 -14.87
N PRO A 257 -3.44 10.62 -14.88
CA PRO A 257 -2.74 10.98 -16.12
C PRO A 257 -2.82 9.91 -17.20
N GLN A 258 -2.76 8.62 -16.83
CA GLN A 258 -2.90 7.53 -17.79
C GLN A 258 -4.29 7.55 -18.45
N ILE A 259 -5.37 7.72 -17.69
CA ILE A 259 -6.74 7.84 -18.22
C ILE A 259 -6.87 9.10 -19.09
N GLN A 260 -6.50 10.25 -18.56
CA GLN A 260 -6.83 11.56 -19.13
C GLN A 260 -5.91 11.96 -20.28
N GLU A 261 -4.60 11.74 -20.15
CA GLU A 261 -3.59 12.25 -21.09
C GLU A 261 -3.19 11.19 -22.11
N VAL A 262 -2.91 9.97 -21.65
CA VAL A 262 -2.38 8.88 -22.49
C VAL A 262 -3.50 8.17 -23.23
N LEU A 263 -4.55 7.74 -22.52
CA LEU A 263 -5.71 7.08 -23.12
C LEU A 263 -6.74 8.06 -23.66
N ARG A 264 -6.63 9.36 -23.34
CA ARG A 264 -7.53 10.43 -23.80
C ARG A 264 -9.01 10.20 -23.46
N ILE A 265 -9.26 9.50 -22.37
CA ILE A 265 -10.60 9.24 -21.84
C ILE A 265 -10.95 10.38 -20.89
N LYS A 266 -12.13 10.99 -21.08
CA LYS A 266 -12.59 12.08 -20.21
C LYS A 266 -12.93 11.52 -18.83
N GLU A 267 -12.27 12.06 -17.82
CA GLU A 267 -12.38 11.67 -16.42
C GLU A 267 -11.90 12.85 -15.55
N VAL A 268 -12.29 12.88 -14.27
CA VAL A 268 -11.85 13.86 -13.28
C VAL A 268 -11.28 13.09 -12.08
N GLY A 269 -10.03 13.42 -11.71
CA GLY A 269 -9.14 12.76 -10.74
C GLY A 269 -9.73 12.04 -9.50
N HIS A 270 -8.87 11.49 -8.65
CA HIS A 270 -9.34 10.83 -7.42
C HIS A 270 -10.25 11.73 -6.58
N ASP A 271 -11.38 11.18 -6.12
CA ASP A 271 -12.38 11.91 -5.33
C ASP A 271 -11.88 12.24 -3.92
N TYR A 272 -11.03 11.37 -3.37
CA TYR A 272 -10.50 11.49 -2.03
C TYR A 272 -8.99 11.27 -2.00
N PHE A 273 -8.31 12.13 -1.25
CA PHE A 273 -6.85 12.09 -1.12
C PHE A 273 -6.49 12.20 0.36
N PHE A 274 -5.87 11.14 0.91
CA PHE A 274 -5.30 11.20 2.25
C PHE A 274 -3.85 10.74 2.23
N GLN A 275 -2.94 11.64 2.60
CA GLN A 275 -1.51 11.38 2.65
C GLN A 275 -0.95 11.55 4.06
N VAL A 276 -0.10 10.59 4.47
CA VAL A 276 0.83 10.71 5.58
C VAL A 276 2.25 10.72 5.02
N THR A 277 3.05 11.75 5.34
CA THR A 277 4.43 11.83 4.88
C THR A 277 5.31 12.62 5.85
N ASP A 278 6.60 12.31 5.90
CA ASP A 278 7.64 13.10 6.58
C ASP A 278 8.37 14.04 5.60
N ALA A 279 8.13 13.91 4.30
CA ALA A 279 8.84 14.63 3.27
C ALA A 279 8.32 16.06 3.12
N ARG A 280 9.27 17.01 3.07
CA ARG A 280 8.94 18.42 2.88
C ARG A 280 8.76 18.76 1.39
N PRO A 281 7.77 19.59 1.04
CA PRO A 281 7.48 19.94 -0.35
C PRO A 281 8.58 20.78 -1.04
N ASP A 282 9.30 21.62 -0.29
CA ASP A 282 10.29 22.58 -0.82
C ASP A 282 11.50 21.92 -1.49
N THR A 283 11.75 20.65 -1.19
CA THR A 283 12.87 19.89 -1.75
C THR A 283 12.62 19.36 -3.16
N GLY A 284 11.40 19.56 -3.71
CA GLY A 284 11.03 19.12 -5.06
C GLY A 284 10.82 17.60 -5.21
N GLY A 285 10.89 16.85 -4.13
CA GLY A 285 10.64 15.41 -4.13
C GLY A 285 9.15 15.08 -4.16
N LEU A 286 8.76 14.12 -5.01
CA LEU A 286 7.37 13.66 -5.14
C LEU A 286 6.75 13.22 -3.79
N SER A 287 7.56 12.69 -2.88
CA SER A 287 7.11 12.31 -1.53
C SER A 287 6.41 13.47 -0.81
N GLY A 288 6.92 14.70 -0.94
CA GLY A 288 6.34 15.89 -0.32
C GLY A 288 5.31 16.63 -1.19
N ALA A 289 5.11 16.21 -2.45
CA ALA A 289 4.22 16.91 -3.40
C ALA A 289 2.80 17.03 -2.85
N THR A 290 2.27 18.25 -2.87
CA THR A 290 1.00 18.61 -2.21
C THR A 290 -0.21 18.22 -3.06
N PRO A 291 -1.42 18.11 -2.47
CA PRO A 291 -2.64 17.91 -3.24
C PRO A 291 -2.92 19.04 -4.25
N HIS A 292 -2.52 20.27 -3.93
CA HIS A 292 -2.66 21.40 -4.86
C HIS A 292 -1.84 21.21 -6.13
N GLU A 293 -0.61 20.70 -5.98
CA GLU A 293 0.19 20.26 -7.11
C GLU A 293 -0.44 19.06 -7.81
N ALA A 294 -0.98 18.08 -7.07
CA ALA A 294 -1.66 16.94 -7.66
C ALA A 294 -2.89 17.33 -8.51
N VAL A 295 -3.63 18.38 -8.13
CA VAL A 295 -4.72 18.94 -8.94
C VAL A 295 -4.23 19.47 -10.29
N SER A 296 -3.05 20.13 -10.36
CA SER A 296 -2.55 20.62 -11.65
C SER A 296 -2.21 19.50 -12.64
N TRP A 297 -1.96 18.29 -12.13
CA TRP A 297 -1.73 17.07 -12.91
C TRP A 297 -3.01 16.24 -13.13
N GLY A 298 -4.19 16.77 -12.80
CA GLY A 298 -5.46 16.04 -12.92
C GLY A 298 -5.61 14.84 -11.98
N LYS A 299 -4.68 14.64 -11.02
CA LYS A 299 -4.66 13.48 -10.11
C LYS A 299 -5.73 13.54 -9.02
N VAL A 300 -6.27 14.72 -8.72
CA VAL A 300 -7.30 14.96 -7.71
C VAL A 300 -8.37 15.85 -8.32
N ASP A 301 -9.65 15.54 -8.06
CA ASP A 301 -10.76 16.38 -8.51
C ASP A 301 -10.68 17.78 -7.85
N PRO A 302 -10.61 18.88 -8.63
CA PRO A 302 -10.50 20.24 -8.08
C PRO A 302 -11.70 20.65 -7.22
N THR A 303 -12.89 20.06 -7.45
CA THR A 303 -14.09 20.32 -6.65
C THR A 303 -14.07 19.61 -5.29
N ARG A 304 -13.12 18.68 -5.10
CA ARG A 304 -12.92 17.87 -3.89
C ARG A 304 -11.72 18.32 -3.06
N LEU A 305 -11.11 19.47 -3.35
CA LEU A 305 -9.97 20.01 -2.58
C LEU A 305 -10.16 20.05 -1.04
N PRO A 306 -11.34 20.34 -0.47
CA PRO A 306 -11.56 20.23 0.98
C PRO A 306 -11.38 18.81 1.54
N ASP A 307 -11.49 17.80 0.68
CA ASP A 307 -11.37 16.38 0.97
C ASP A 307 -9.97 15.82 0.62
N ALA A 308 -8.98 16.72 0.50
CA ALA A 308 -7.57 16.39 0.37
C ALA A 308 -6.80 16.75 1.64
N VAL A 309 -6.34 15.73 2.38
CA VAL A 309 -5.65 15.90 3.66
C VAL A 309 -4.20 15.41 3.55
N VAL A 310 -3.26 16.24 4.01
CA VAL A 310 -1.86 15.86 4.23
C VAL A 310 -1.55 15.98 5.71
N CYS A 311 -1.07 14.89 6.30
CA CYS A 311 -0.53 14.84 7.65
C CYS A 311 0.99 14.68 7.58
N TYR A 312 1.73 15.67 8.09
CA TYR A 312 3.18 15.55 8.18
C TYR A 312 3.56 14.78 9.45
N ALA A 313 3.76 13.47 9.31
CA ALA A 313 4.04 12.56 10.41
C ALA A 313 4.71 11.27 9.91
N ASP A 314 5.35 10.54 10.83
CA ASP A 314 5.83 9.18 10.58
C ASP A 314 4.64 8.23 10.39
N THR A 315 4.71 7.40 9.35
CA THR A 315 3.67 6.40 9.06
C THR A 315 3.53 5.38 10.18
N THR A 316 4.61 5.02 10.88
CA THR A 316 4.60 4.10 12.02
C THR A 316 3.81 4.64 13.22
N ILE A 317 3.57 5.96 13.28
CA ILE A 317 2.69 6.60 14.26
C ILE A 317 1.26 6.72 13.73
N ALA A 318 1.11 7.23 12.51
CA ALA A 318 -0.20 7.57 11.96
C ALA A 318 -1.05 6.34 11.56
N LEU A 319 -0.43 5.33 10.96
CA LEU A 319 -1.16 4.18 10.42
C LEU A 319 -1.80 3.31 11.51
N PRO A 320 -1.18 3.04 12.67
CA PRO A 320 -1.85 2.35 13.77
C PRO A 320 -3.05 3.14 14.32
N VAL A 321 -2.91 4.46 14.46
CA VAL A 321 -4.01 5.34 14.92
C VAL A 321 -5.17 5.30 13.93
N LEU A 322 -4.89 5.45 12.63
CA LEU A 322 -5.87 5.37 11.56
C LEU A 322 -6.58 4.01 11.55
N THR A 323 -5.82 2.92 11.65
CA THR A 323 -6.33 1.55 11.65
C THR A 323 -7.30 1.35 12.82
N HIS A 324 -6.90 1.74 14.03
CA HIS A 324 -7.76 1.65 15.20
C HIS A 324 -9.04 2.47 14.99
N CYS A 325 -8.93 3.73 14.56
CA CYS A 325 -10.09 4.57 14.30
C CYS A 325 -11.04 3.96 13.27
N ALA A 326 -10.53 3.43 12.17
CA ALA A 326 -11.34 2.80 11.13
C ALA A 326 -12.08 1.57 11.64
N LEU A 327 -11.36 0.63 12.28
CA LEU A 327 -11.96 -0.60 12.79
C LEU A 327 -12.94 -0.35 13.95
N ALA A 328 -12.72 0.70 14.75
CA ALA A 328 -13.60 1.04 15.87
C ALA A 328 -14.86 1.81 15.46
N SER A 329 -14.85 2.51 14.32
CA SER A 329 -15.93 3.44 13.93
C SER A 329 -16.66 3.07 12.64
N HIS A 330 -16.11 2.18 11.81
CA HIS A 330 -16.74 1.77 10.56
C HIS A 330 -16.98 0.26 10.52
N LYS A 331 -18.14 -0.16 10.01
CA LYS A 331 -18.44 -1.59 9.85
C LYS A 331 -17.59 -2.18 8.71
N PRO A 332 -17.13 -3.43 8.80
CA PRO A 332 -16.47 -4.10 7.69
C PRO A 332 -17.31 -4.04 6.40
N ARG A 333 -16.64 -3.78 5.27
CA ARG A 333 -17.24 -3.77 3.93
C ARG A 333 -17.16 -5.16 3.32
N LYS A 334 -18.03 -5.43 2.35
CA LYS A 334 -17.88 -6.61 1.50
C LYS A 334 -16.59 -6.46 0.67
N LEU A 335 -15.76 -7.50 0.67
CA LEU A 335 -14.54 -7.52 -0.16
C LEU A 335 -14.90 -7.38 -1.63
N LYS A 336 -14.31 -6.39 -2.32
CA LYS A 336 -14.50 -6.21 -3.77
C LYS A 336 -13.80 -7.30 -4.58
N ARG A 337 -12.70 -7.86 -4.06
CA ARG A 337 -11.91 -8.90 -4.74
C ARG A 337 -11.47 -8.49 -6.14
N LEU A 338 -10.85 -7.30 -6.27
CA LEU A 338 -10.49 -6.72 -7.57
C LEU A 338 -9.57 -7.61 -8.41
N TYR A 339 -8.75 -8.46 -7.77
CA TYR A 339 -7.89 -9.41 -8.48
C TYR A 339 -8.69 -10.34 -9.41
N ASP A 340 -9.85 -10.80 -8.95
CA ASP A 340 -10.70 -11.74 -9.69
C ASP A 340 -11.44 -11.04 -10.84
N GLN A 341 -11.51 -9.70 -10.83
CA GLN A 341 -12.23 -8.89 -11.81
C GLN A 341 -11.31 -8.29 -12.89
N ARG A 342 -9.98 -8.49 -12.79
CA ARG A 342 -8.99 -7.88 -13.70
C ARG A 342 -9.28 -8.10 -15.19
N PRO A 343 -9.57 -9.34 -15.66
CA PRO A 343 -9.81 -9.55 -17.09
C PRO A 343 -10.98 -8.71 -17.62
N ALA A 344 -12.10 -8.69 -16.88
CA ALA A 344 -13.29 -7.94 -17.29
C ALA A 344 -13.06 -6.42 -17.29
N MET A 345 -12.29 -5.90 -16.33
CA MET A 345 -11.97 -4.48 -16.24
C MET A 345 -10.98 -4.04 -17.33
N ILE A 346 -9.99 -4.89 -17.66
CA ILE A 346 -9.09 -4.66 -18.79
C ILE A 346 -9.86 -4.66 -20.12
N ASP A 347 -10.76 -5.62 -20.34
CA ASP A 347 -11.58 -5.66 -21.55
C ASP A 347 -12.44 -4.39 -21.69
N ALA A 348 -12.95 -3.86 -20.57
CA ALA A 348 -13.69 -2.59 -20.55
C ALA A 348 -12.80 -1.39 -20.90
N LEU A 349 -11.60 -1.32 -20.31
CA LEU A 349 -10.62 -0.27 -20.60
C LEU A 349 -10.23 -0.25 -22.08
N VAL A 350 -9.95 -1.42 -22.67
CA VAL A 350 -9.58 -1.54 -24.09
C VAL A 350 -10.71 -1.06 -25.00
N ARG A 351 -11.96 -1.46 -24.72
CA ARG A 351 -13.13 -0.97 -25.48
C ARG A 351 -13.25 0.53 -25.41
N GLU A 352 -13.05 1.12 -24.23
CA GLU A 352 -13.17 2.56 -24.04
C GLU A 352 -12.04 3.33 -24.73
N TYR A 353 -10.81 2.82 -24.67
CA TYR A 353 -9.68 3.39 -25.39
C TYR A 353 -9.95 3.52 -26.90
N PHE A 354 -10.38 2.43 -27.54
CA PHE A 354 -10.68 2.45 -28.99
C PHE A 354 -11.95 3.23 -29.35
N ALA A 355 -12.87 3.45 -28.41
CA ALA A 355 -14.02 4.34 -28.62
C ALA A 355 -13.60 5.83 -28.69
N HIS A 356 -12.52 6.19 -27.98
CA HIS A 356 -12.02 7.57 -27.89
C HIS A 356 -10.81 7.87 -28.78
N ASN A 357 -10.12 6.86 -29.31
CA ASN A 357 -8.94 6.99 -30.17
C ASN A 357 -9.22 6.31 -31.52
N LYS A 358 -9.71 7.09 -32.49
CA LYS A 358 -9.91 6.67 -33.88
C LYS A 358 -8.76 7.06 -34.77
#